data_AF-E9N712-F1
#
_entry.id   AF-E9N712-F1
#
_cell.length_a   1.000
_cell.length_b   1.000
_cell.length_c   1.000
_cell.angle_alpha   90.00
_cell.angle_beta   90.00
_cell.angle_gamma   90.00
#
_symmetry.space_group_name_H-M   'P 1'
#
loop_
_entity.id
_entity.type
_entity.pdbx_description
1 polymer ?
#
loop_
_entity_poly.entity_id
_entity_poly.type
_entity_poly.pdbx_seq_one_letter_code
_entity_poly.pdbx_strand_id
1 'polypeptide(L)'
;SSLTQAISTLRKQLQDSTKSPQYVKTVPKRGYQLICNVERTTPLMSGETPSKKDVSQESEEQLTELTTESPSGELTPDEKPAQSATAPTTGKSKWVTRIMLLLTILMPLCVILFTNPAESKFRQVAVYDGTPVMTPVNHPDLSKWYPSIEQCVKRYNAAHSTVAPVE
;
A
#
# COMPACT_ATOMS: atom_id res chain seq x y z
N SER A 1 -18.75 -10.77 9.58
CA SER A 1 -17.35 -11.26 9.70
C SER A 1 -16.64 -11.14 8.37
N SER A 2 -15.41 -10.63 8.34
CA SER A 2 -14.65 -10.37 7.11
C SER A 2 -14.18 -11.66 6.41
N LEU A 3 -13.74 -12.66 7.16
CA LEU A 3 -13.21 -13.93 6.63
C LEU A 3 -14.21 -14.66 5.72
N THR A 4 -15.45 -14.84 6.16
CA THR A 4 -16.48 -15.57 5.41
C THR A 4 -16.86 -14.84 4.11
N GLN A 5 -16.84 -13.51 4.13
CA GLN A 5 -17.02 -12.68 2.94
C GLN A 5 -15.83 -12.81 1.98
N ALA A 6 -14.58 -12.76 2.47
CA ALA A 6 -13.37 -12.93 1.66
C ALA A 6 -13.34 -14.30 0.96
N ILE A 7 -13.65 -15.39 1.67
CA ILE A 7 -13.76 -16.73 1.05
C ILE A 7 -14.90 -16.80 0.03
N SER A 8 -16.03 -16.15 0.30
CA SER A 8 -17.15 -16.09 -0.66
C SER A 8 -16.78 -15.33 -1.94
N THR A 9 -16.00 -14.26 -1.83
CA THR A 9 -15.45 -13.53 -2.99
C THR A 9 -14.43 -14.39 -3.74
N LEU A 10 -13.48 -15.01 -3.03
CA LEU A 10 -12.45 -15.87 -3.64
C LEU A 10 -13.06 -17.03 -4.43
N ARG A 11 -14.04 -17.73 -3.85
CA ARG A 11 -14.77 -18.82 -4.54
C ARG A 11 -15.50 -18.33 -5.79
N LYS A 12 -16.07 -17.12 -5.79
CA LYS A 12 -16.71 -16.53 -6.98
C LYS A 12 -15.68 -16.24 -8.08
N GLN A 13 -14.52 -15.67 -7.74
CA GLN A 13 -13.48 -15.34 -8.72
C GLN A 13 -12.84 -16.60 -9.33
N LEU A 14 -12.63 -17.65 -8.53
CA LEU A 14 -12.09 -18.95 -8.99
C LEU A 14 -13.16 -19.92 -9.51
N GLN A 15 -14.44 -19.50 -9.55
CA GLN A 15 -15.60 -20.34 -9.91
C GLN A 15 -15.68 -21.66 -9.11
N ASP A 16 -15.21 -21.66 -7.86
CA ASP A 16 -15.07 -22.84 -6.99
C ASP A 16 -16.42 -23.24 -6.35
N SER A 17 -16.80 -24.51 -6.55
CA SER A 17 -18.09 -25.07 -6.10
C SER A 17 -18.06 -25.47 -4.62
N THR A 18 -19.10 -25.13 -3.87
CA THR A 18 -19.22 -25.55 -2.46
C THR A 18 -19.55 -27.04 -2.29
N LYS A 19 -20.09 -27.69 -3.33
CA LYS A 19 -20.43 -29.13 -3.33
C LYS A 19 -19.28 -30.01 -3.81
N SER A 20 -18.39 -29.45 -4.63
CA SER A 20 -17.26 -30.14 -5.26
C SER A 20 -16.05 -29.19 -5.26
N PRO A 21 -15.46 -28.91 -4.08
CA PRO A 21 -14.41 -27.90 -3.95
C PRO A 21 -13.12 -28.37 -4.62
N GLN A 22 -12.55 -27.49 -5.44
CA GLN A 22 -11.26 -27.69 -6.10
C GLN A 22 -10.15 -26.80 -5.51
N TYR A 23 -10.52 -25.67 -4.89
CA TYR A 23 -9.57 -24.71 -4.31
C TYR A 23 -9.74 -24.52 -2.80
N VAL A 24 -10.97 -24.39 -2.29
CA VAL A 24 -11.23 -24.12 -0.87
C VAL A 24 -12.21 -25.14 -0.28
N LYS A 25 -11.76 -25.95 0.69
CA LYS A 25 -12.60 -26.89 1.45
C LYS A 25 -13.07 -26.26 2.77
N THR A 26 -14.34 -26.48 3.11
CA THR A 26 -14.89 -26.18 4.45
C THR A 26 -14.82 -27.41 5.34
N VAL A 27 -14.37 -27.23 6.60
CA VAL A 27 -14.29 -28.29 7.61
C VAL A 27 -15.12 -27.86 8.83
N PRO A 28 -16.13 -28.64 9.26
CA PRO A 28 -16.97 -28.30 10.41
C PRO A 28 -16.14 -28.01 11.67
N LYS A 29 -16.51 -26.96 12.41
CA LYS A 29 -15.81 -26.46 13.61
C LYS A 29 -14.33 -26.06 13.45
N ARG A 30 -13.71 -26.25 12.27
CA ARG A 30 -12.29 -25.92 12.00
C ARG A 30 -12.10 -24.77 11.00
N GLY A 31 -13.09 -24.49 10.14
CA GLY A 31 -13.08 -23.36 9.21
C GLY A 31 -12.78 -23.74 7.77
N TYR A 32 -11.82 -23.05 7.14
CA TYR A 32 -11.50 -23.17 5.71
C TYR A 32 -10.08 -23.65 5.49
N GLN A 33 -9.88 -24.52 4.50
CA GLN A 33 -8.59 -25.06 4.10
C GLN A 33 -8.38 -24.88 2.60
N LEU A 34 -7.23 -24.35 2.20
CA LEU A 34 -6.81 -24.34 0.80
C LEU A 34 -6.33 -25.75 0.43
N ILE A 35 -6.87 -26.31 -0.66
CA ILE A 35 -6.58 -27.67 -1.14
C ILE A 35 -5.82 -27.68 -2.47
N CYS A 36 -5.56 -26.50 -3.04
CA CYS A 36 -4.68 -26.29 -4.18
C CYS A 36 -3.24 -26.00 -3.73
N ASN A 37 -2.27 -26.15 -4.65
CA ASN A 37 -0.93 -25.64 -4.44
C ASN A 37 -0.94 -24.11 -4.48
N VAL A 38 -0.36 -23.45 -3.48
CA VAL A 38 -0.25 -21.99 -3.42
C VAL A 38 1.20 -21.56 -3.56
N GLU A 39 1.50 -20.78 -4.59
CA GLU A 39 2.80 -20.19 -4.81
C GLU A 39 2.77 -18.72 -4.36
N ARG A 40 3.83 -18.26 -3.69
CA ARG A 40 3.95 -16.85 -3.31
C ARG A 40 4.50 -16.08 -4.50
N THR A 41 3.60 -15.46 -5.27
CA THR A 41 3.98 -14.41 -6.21
C THR A 41 4.55 -13.23 -5.43
N THR A 42 5.89 -13.20 -5.31
CA THR A 42 6.57 -11.91 -5.18
C THR A 42 6.15 -11.06 -6.39
N PRO A 43 5.88 -9.75 -6.24
CA PRO A 43 5.49 -8.90 -7.37
C PRO A 43 6.73 -8.55 -8.21
N LEU A 44 7.31 -9.58 -8.82
CA LEU A 44 8.27 -9.50 -9.92
C LEU A 44 7.47 -9.59 -11.21
N MET A 45 7.71 -8.66 -12.13
CA MET A 45 7.09 -8.70 -13.46
C MET A 45 7.50 -9.98 -14.19
N SER A 46 6.49 -10.78 -14.60
CA SER A 46 6.54 -11.88 -15.56
C SER A 46 7.67 -12.93 -15.46
N GLY A 47 7.32 -14.16 -15.07
CA GLY A 47 8.17 -15.33 -15.27
C GLY A 47 7.62 -16.61 -14.64
N GLU A 48 6.86 -17.41 -15.39
CA GLU A 48 6.39 -18.74 -14.96
C GLU A 48 7.53 -19.76 -14.87
N THR A 49 7.64 -20.48 -13.75
CA THR A 49 7.88 -21.95 -13.70
C THR A 49 7.60 -22.48 -12.29
N PRO A 50 6.68 -23.44 -12.09
CA PRO A 50 6.33 -23.94 -10.76
C PRO A 50 7.22 -25.10 -10.31
N SER A 51 7.61 -25.12 -9.03
CA SER A 51 8.14 -26.32 -8.37
C SER A 51 7.61 -26.47 -6.94
N LYS A 52 7.66 -27.69 -6.42
CA LYS A 52 6.65 -28.26 -5.49
C LYS A 52 7.27 -28.71 -4.15
N LYS A 53 6.41 -28.86 -3.11
CA LYS A 53 6.66 -29.45 -1.76
C LYS A 53 7.20 -28.47 -0.70
N ASP A 54 6.91 -28.58 0.61
CA ASP A 54 5.85 -29.28 1.36
C ASP A 54 5.67 -28.60 2.75
N VAL A 55 4.40 -28.46 3.18
CA VAL A 55 3.83 -28.61 4.54
C VAL A 55 4.36 -27.83 5.77
N SER A 56 3.40 -27.28 6.53
CA SER A 56 3.53 -26.46 7.74
C SER A 56 3.51 -27.24 9.07
N GLN A 57 3.94 -26.59 10.16
CA GLN A 57 3.57 -26.93 11.54
C GLN A 57 2.40 -26.04 12.06
N GLU A 58 2.01 -26.26 13.32
CA GLU A 58 0.62 -26.22 13.82
C GLU A 58 0.32 -25.06 14.81
N SER A 59 -0.83 -25.17 15.51
CA SER A 59 -1.38 -24.31 16.59
C SER A 59 -2.04 -23.01 16.14
N GLU A 60 -3.36 -22.79 16.25
CA GLU A 60 -4.34 -22.90 17.36
C GLU A 60 -4.40 -21.69 18.30
N GLU A 61 -5.58 -21.03 18.25
CA GLU A 61 -6.32 -20.41 19.35
C GLU A 61 -5.71 -19.15 20.05
N GLN A 62 -6.47 -18.23 20.67
CA GLN A 62 -7.87 -18.26 21.09
C GLN A 62 -8.55 -16.86 21.00
N LEU A 63 -9.87 -16.87 20.87
CA LEU A 63 -10.81 -15.75 20.95
C LEU A 63 -10.92 -15.14 22.38
N THR A 64 -11.37 -13.88 22.49
CA THR A 64 -12.46 -13.32 23.36
C THR A 64 -12.17 -11.80 23.54
N GLU A 65 -12.93 -10.81 23.03
CA GLU A 65 -14.37 -10.48 23.02
C GLU A 65 -14.86 -9.72 24.29
N LEU A 66 -15.84 -8.84 24.06
CA LEU A 66 -16.60 -7.90 24.90
C LEU A 66 -16.11 -6.42 24.88
N THR A 67 -16.90 -5.40 24.46
CA THR A 67 -18.28 -4.98 24.91
C THR A 67 -18.17 -4.33 26.29
N THR A 68 -18.72 -3.16 26.65
CA THR A 68 -19.59 -2.11 26.06
C THR A 68 -19.67 -1.01 27.17
N GLU A 69 -20.02 0.27 27.02
CA GLU A 69 -21.32 0.89 26.70
C GLU A 69 -21.15 2.44 26.70
N SER A 70 -22.03 3.14 25.99
CA SER A 70 -22.38 4.57 26.23
C SER A 70 -23.72 4.56 27.05
N PRO A 71 -24.63 5.56 27.12
CA PRO A 71 -24.62 7.00 26.81
C PRO A 71 -25.33 7.86 27.92
N SER A 72 -25.67 9.13 27.59
CA SER A 72 -26.66 10.03 28.23
C SER A 72 -26.42 10.47 29.69
N GLY A 73 -26.80 11.66 30.16
CA GLY A 73 -27.58 12.78 29.57
C GLY A 73 -27.24 14.13 30.24
N GLU A 74 -28.07 15.18 30.24
CA GLU A 74 -29.38 15.34 29.58
C GLU A 74 -29.70 16.82 29.20
N LEU A 75 -30.59 17.54 29.90
CA LEU A 75 -31.22 18.81 29.47
C LEU A 75 -31.51 19.84 30.60
N THR A 76 -31.52 21.13 30.20
CA THR A 76 -32.12 22.37 30.80
C THR A 76 -33.61 22.24 31.22
N PRO A 77 -34.27 23.17 31.98
CA PRO A 77 -34.21 24.67 31.95
C PRO A 77 -34.13 25.33 33.37
N ASP A 78 -34.25 26.65 33.65
CA ASP A 78 -35.04 27.77 33.06
C ASP A 78 -34.52 29.18 33.49
N GLU A 79 -35.27 30.22 33.11
CA GLU A 79 -35.41 31.58 33.68
C GLU A 79 -34.65 32.79 33.05
N LYS A 80 -35.44 33.84 32.78
CA LYS A 80 -35.12 35.13 32.15
C LYS A 80 -36.05 36.18 32.81
N PRO A 81 -35.58 37.36 33.30
CA PRO A 81 -35.47 38.51 32.40
C PRO A 81 -34.44 39.63 32.72
N ALA A 82 -34.36 40.56 31.75
CA ALA A 82 -33.85 41.94 31.81
C ALA A 82 -32.35 42.22 31.52
N GLN A 83 -32.12 42.72 30.30
CA GLN A 83 -31.23 43.83 29.93
C GLN A 83 -29.88 44.02 30.67
N SER A 84 -28.80 43.66 29.96
CA SER A 84 -27.77 44.67 29.63
C SER A 84 -27.13 44.35 28.29
N ALA A 85 -27.11 45.33 27.39
CA ALA A 85 -26.47 45.22 26.09
C ALA A 85 -25.00 45.62 26.21
N THR A 86 -24.08 44.70 25.92
CA THR A 86 -22.85 44.91 25.13
C THR A 86 -22.15 43.57 24.94
N ALA A 87 -22.37 42.90 23.80
CA ALA A 87 -21.47 41.84 23.34
C ALA A 87 -20.22 42.50 22.72
N PRO A 88 -19.00 41.99 22.98
CA PRO A 88 -17.76 42.62 22.52
C PRO A 88 -17.56 42.39 21.02
N THR A 89 -17.92 43.36 20.19
CA THR A 89 -17.59 43.36 18.76
C THR A 89 -16.15 43.81 18.55
N THR A 90 -15.19 42.93 18.87
CA THR A 90 -13.78 43.09 18.47
C THR A 90 -13.66 43.05 16.95
N GLY A 91 -13.82 44.22 16.34
CA GLY A 91 -13.75 44.42 14.89
C GLY A 91 -12.38 44.04 14.36
N LYS A 92 -12.25 42.82 13.83
CA LYS A 92 -11.04 42.36 13.14
C LYS A 92 -10.75 43.32 11.99
N SER A 93 -9.61 44.01 12.08
CA SER A 93 -9.17 44.98 11.07
C SER A 93 -9.19 44.35 9.68
N LYS A 94 -9.72 45.07 8.69
CA LYS A 94 -9.76 44.62 7.28
C LYS A 94 -8.36 44.27 6.75
N TRP A 95 -7.30 44.82 7.35
CA TRP A 95 -5.91 44.50 7.06
C TRP A 95 -5.53 43.08 7.51
N VAL A 96 -5.99 42.63 8.69
CA VAL A 96 -5.80 41.26 9.18
C VAL A 96 -6.47 40.25 8.25
N THR A 97 -7.69 40.54 7.78
CA THR A 97 -8.38 39.68 6.80
C THR A 97 -7.65 39.62 5.46
N ARG A 98 -7.09 40.75 4.98
CA ARG A 98 -6.27 40.77 3.75
C ARG A 98 -4.95 40.00 3.91
N ILE A 99 -4.30 40.08 5.07
CA ILE A 99 -3.10 39.28 5.38
C ILE A 99 -3.44 37.80 5.42
N MET A 100 -4.53 37.41 6.08
CA MET A 100 -4.98 36.01 6.08
C MET A 100 -5.25 35.50 4.66
N LEU A 101 -5.95 36.27 3.83
CA LEU A 101 -6.23 35.90 2.44
C LEU A 101 -4.95 35.78 1.60
N LEU A 102 -4.01 36.72 1.75
CA LEU A 102 -2.68 36.61 1.13
C LEU A 102 -1.92 35.38 1.63
N LEU A 103 -1.92 35.10 2.93
CA LEU A 103 -1.22 33.95 3.51
C LEU A 103 -1.81 32.63 3.01
N THR A 104 -3.14 32.52 2.88
CA THR A 104 -3.81 31.32 2.33
C THR A 104 -3.50 31.04 0.86
N ILE A 105 -3.11 32.06 0.08
CA ILE A 105 -2.70 31.90 -1.33
C ILE A 105 -1.18 31.71 -1.44
N LEU A 106 -0.42 32.46 -0.63
CA LEU A 106 1.04 32.43 -0.62
C LEU A 106 1.58 31.11 -0.04
N MET A 107 0.94 30.54 0.98
CA MET A 107 1.39 29.29 1.61
C MET A 107 1.41 28.10 0.63
N PRO A 108 0.34 27.76 -0.13
CA PRO A 108 0.41 26.70 -1.13
C PRO A 108 1.32 27.04 -2.32
N LEU A 109 1.44 28.32 -2.71
CA LEU A 109 2.42 28.74 -3.73
C LEU A 109 3.86 28.50 -3.25
N CYS A 110 4.19 28.86 -2.01
CA CYS A 110 5.48 28.56 -1.40
C CYS A 110 5.73 27.06 -1.29
N VAL A 111 4.73 26.25 -0.91
CA VAL A 111 4.87 24.79 -0.93
C VAL A 111 5.23 24.33 -2.35
N ILE A 112 4.46 24.67 -3.38
CA ILE A 112 4.71 24.26 -4.77
C ILE A 112 6.09 24.71 -5.27
N LEU A 113 6.54 25.91 -4.93
CA LEU A 113 7.83 26.47 -5.36
C LEU A 113 9.04 25.92 -4.59
N PHE A 114 8.87 25.49 -3.33
CA PHE A 114 9.96 24.96 -2.51
C PHE A 114 10.00 23.43 -2.43
N THR A 115 8.90 22.72 -2.71
CA THR A 115 8.91 21.26 -2.86
C THR A 115 9.51 20.88 -4.21
N ASN A 116 10.84 20.81 -4.26
CA ASN A 116 11.50 20.05 -5.32
C ASN A 116 11.16 18.57 -5.12
N PRO A 117 10.66 17.84 -6.14
CA PRO A 117 10.54 16.40 -6.06
C PRO A 117 11.92 15.78 -5.85
N ALA A 118 12.00 14.69 -5.09
CA ALA A 118 13.26 14.01 -4.84
C ALA A 118 13.74 13.29 -6.11
N GLU A 119 14.64 13.92 -6.85
CA GLU A 119 15.24 13.38 -8.07
C GLU A 119 15.86 11.99 -7.82
N SER A 120 15.43 11.00 -8.60
CA SER A 120 15.94 9.63 -8.53
C SER A 120 17.34 9.59 -9.16
N LYS A 121 18.37 9.84 -8.35
CA LYS A 121 19.76 9.72 -8.79
C LYS A 121 20.14 8.24 -8.94
N PHE A 122 20.58 7.87 -10.12
CA PHE A 122 21.14 6.56 -10.43
C PHE A 122 22.67 6.63 -10.51
N ARG A 123 23.35 5.57 -10.08
CA ARG A 123 24.78 5.31 -10.32
C ARG A 123 24.91 4.20 -11.35
N GLN A 124 25.88 4.34 -12.24
CA GLN A 124 26.25 3.27 -13.16
C GLN A 124 27.03 2.19 -12.39
N VAL A 125 26.66 0.93 -12.62
CA VAL A 125 27.23 -0.24 -11.93
C VAL A 125 28.26 -0.93 -12.82
N ALA A 126 27.91 -1.15 -14.10
CA ALA A 126 28.76 -1.76 -15.11
C ALA A 126 28.25 -1.42 -16.53
N VAL A 127 29.02 -1.81 -17.54
CA VAL A 127 28.58 -1.85 -18.95
C VAL A 127 28.78 -3.28 -19.46
N TYR A 128 27.73 -3.88 -20.01
CA TYR A 128 27.78 -5.22 -20.61
C TYR A 128 27.25 -5.14 -22.05
N ASP A 129 28.07 -5.56 -23.02
CA ASP A 129 27.75 -5.54 -24.46
C ASP A 129 27.20 -4.19 -24.98
N GLY A 130 27.68 -3.08 -24.40
CA GLY A 130 27.25 -1.71 -24.73
C GLY A 130 26.03 -1.22 -23.94
N THR A 131 25.32 -2.08 -23.22
CA THR A 131 24.22 -1.70 -22.31
C THR A 131 24.78 -1.24 -20.96
N PRO A 132 24.55 0.01 -20.52
CA PRO A 132 24.93 0.48 -19.20
C PRO A 132 23.90 0.01 -18.16
N VAL A 133 24.34 -0.69 -17.11
CA VAL A 133 23.43 -1.13 -16.04
C VAL A 133 23.44 -0.11 -14.91
N MET A 134 22.28 0.49 -14.65
CA MET A 134 22.08 1.54 -13.65
C MET A 134 21.47 1.01 -12.34
N THR A 135 21.64 1.73 -11.24
CA THR A 135 21.05 1.40 -9.93
C THR A 135 20.88 2.68 -9.09
N PRO A 136 19.79 2.87 -8.32
CA PRO A 136 19.63 4.07 -7.50
C PRO A 136 20.75 4.22 -6.47
N VAL A 137 21.23 5.45 -6.24
CA VAL A 137 22.42 5.73 -5.42
C VAL A 137 22.31 5.13 -4.01
N ASN A 138 21.11 5.10 -3.43
CA ASN A 138 20.83 4.59 -2.07
C ASN A 138 20.69 3.05 -1.98
N HIS A 139 20.95 2.29 -3.04
CA HIS A 139 20.92 0.83 -3.01
C HIS A 139 22.22 0.26 -2.40
N PRO A 140 22.19 -0.85 -1.64
CA PRO A 140 23.39 -1.56 -1.19
C PRO A 140 24.32 -2.00 -2.34
N ASP A 141 25.49 -2.52 -1.99
CA ASP A 141 26.44 -3.06 -2.96
C ASP A 141 25.86 -4.27 -3.73
N LEU A 142 26.05 -4.29 -5.05
CA LEU A 142 25.63 -5.36 -5.96
C LEU A 142 26.79 -6.27 -6.40
N SER A 143 28.02 -6.06 -5.93
CA SER A 143 29.21 -6.79 -6.42
C SER A 143 29.07 -8.32 -6.40
N LYS A 144 28.29 -8.88 -5.47
CA LYS A 144 27.95 -10.32 -5.40
C LYS A 144 27.08 -10.84 -6.55
N TRP A 145 26.35 -9.95 -7.21
CA TRP A 145 25.35 -10.25 -8.25
C TRP A 145 25.83 -9.92 -9.67
N TYR A 146 26.96 -9.22 -9.82
CA TYR A 146 27.54 -8.87 -11.12
C TYR A 146 27.59 -10.04 -12.14
N PRO A 147 28.08 -11.25 -11.81
CA PRO A 147 28.10 -12.35 -12.79
C PRO A 147 26.70 -12.80 -13.24
N SER A 148 25.70 -12.73 -12.35
CA SER A 148 24.31 -13.04 -12.68
C SER A 148 23.67 -11.96 -13.55
N ILE A 149 23.96 -10.69 -13.27
CA ILE A 149 23.51 -9.53 -14.06
C ILE A 149 24.12 -9.60 -15.46
N GLU A 150 25.43 -9.81 -15.57
CA GLU A 150 26.13 -10.00 -16.85
C GLU A 150 25.52 -11.13 -17.67
N GLN A 151 25.31 -12.31 -17.06
CA GLN A 151 24.73 -13.45 -17.77
C GLN A 151 23.28 -13.19 -18.21
N CYS A 152 22.52 -12.40 -17.45
CA CYS A 152 21.17 -11.97 -17.81
C CYS A 152 21.19 -11.03 -19.03
N VAL A 153 21.97 -9.95 -18.97
CA VAL A 153 22.08 -8.96 -20.07
C VAL A 153 22.56 -9.62 -21.35
N LYS A 154 23.59 -10.48 -21.29
CA LYS A 154 24.10 -11.23 -22.46
C LYS A 154 23.04 -12.12 -23.10
N ARG A 155 22.24 -12.85 -22.31
CA ARG A 155 21.12 -13.66 -22.84
C ARG A 155 20.01 -12.78 -23.42
N TYR A 156 19.69 -11.66 -22.77
CA TYR A 156 18.67 -10.74 -23.24
C TYR A 156 19.05 -10.14 -24.60
N ASN A 157 20.27 -9.60 -24.73
CA ASN A 157 20.80 -9.00 -25.95
C ASN A 157 20.92 -10.03 -27.08
N ALA A 158 21.30 -11.28 -26.79
CA ALA A 158 21.31 -12.37 -27.77
C ALA A 158 19.90 -12.73 -28.31
N ALA A 159 18.87 -12.61 -27.47
CA ALA A 159 17.47 -12.84 -27.87
C ALA A 159 16.82 -11.63 -28.56
N HIS A 160 17.28 -10.41 -28.26
CA HIS A 160 16.71 -9.13 -28.74
C HIS A 160 17.71 -8.34 -29.59
N SER A 161 18.38 -9.01 -30.53
CA SER A 161 19.44 -8.43 -31.37
C SER A 161 18.99 -7.25 -32.25
N THR A 162 17.68 -7.07 -32.46
CA THR A 162 17.09 -5.96 -33.23
C THR A 162 16.74 -4.73 -32.40
N VAL A 163 16.70 -4.83 -31.06
CA VAL A 163 16.34 -3.74 -30.16
C VAL A 163 17.25 -3.78 -28.94
N ALA A 164 18.35 -3.03 -28.99
CA ALA A 164 19.25 -2.90 -27.85
C ALA A 164 18.58 -2.10 -26.71
N PRO A 165 18.64 -2.55 -25.45
CA PRO A 165 18.18 -1.78 -24.30
C PRO A 165 19.07 -0.55 -24.07
N VAL A 166 18.46 0.55 -23.63
CA VAL A 166 19.14 1.86 -23.50
C VAL A 166 19.84 2.01 -22.15
N GLU A 167 19.18 1.64 -21.05
CA GLU A 167 19.66 1.60 -19.65
C GLU A 167 18.92 0.50 -18.85
#